data_AF-A0A1A8R980-F1
#
_entry.id   AF-A0A1A8R980-F1
#
_cell.length_a   1.000
_cell.length_b   1.000
_cell.length_c   1.000
_cell.angle_alpha   90.00
_cell.angle_beta   90.00
_cell.angle_gamma   90.00
#
_symmetry.space_group_name_H-M   'P 1'
#
loop_
_entity.id
_entity.type
_entity.pdbx_description
1 polymer ?
#
loop_
_entity_poly.entity_id
_entity_poly.type
_entity_poly.pdbx_seq_one_letter_code
_entity_poly.pdbx_strand_id
1 'polypeptide(L)'
;SIEYWFRCMDVDGDGVLSMYELEYFYEEQCERMERMGIEPLPFQDLLCQMLDLVKPESTGKITLSDLKRCRMAHIFFDTFFNLEKYLDHEQRDPFAVQKDIGSECPEPSDWDKYASEEYEILVAEETANEQLHEGTFDDDYEAEELQVPGEIGNKMEKLVITDLSA
;
A
#
# COMPACT_ATOMS: atom_id res chain seq x y z
N SER A 1 9.83 -29.92 5.76
CA SER A 1 9.25 -29.32 4.53
C SER A 1 10.26 -28.49 3.75
N ILE A 2 10.97 -27.53 4.37
CA ILE A 2 11.98 -26.69 3.66
C ILE A 2 13.06 -27.51 2.95
N GLU A 3 13.58 -28.55 3.60
CA GLU A 3 14.65 -29.40 3.02
C GLU A 3 14.21 -30.16 1.77
N TYR A 4 12.92 -30.50 1.67
CA TYR A 4 12.39 -31.21 0.50
C TYR A 4 12.37 -30.27 -0.70
N TRP A 5 11.78 -29.08 -0.54
CA TRP A 5 11.72 -28.07 -1.60
C TRP A 5 13.11 -27.59 -2.01
N PHE A 6 14.02 -27.41 -1.04
CA PHE A 6 15.41 -27.10 -1.34
C PHE A 6 16.06 -28.14 -2.25
N ARG A 7 15.90 -29.44 -1.95
CA ARG A 7 16.39 -30.52 -2.81
C ARG A 7 15.73 -30.59 -4.18
N CYS A 8 14.49 -30.10 -4.30
CA CYS A 8 13.83 -30.00 -5.60
C CYS A 8 14.39 -28.84 -6.44
N MET A 9 14.84 -27.77 -5.80
CA MET A 9 15.42 -26.60 -6.46
C MET A 9 16.90 -26.73 -6.78
N ASP A 10 17.63 -27.43 -5.92
CA ASP A 10 19.06 -27.70 -6.05
C ASP A 10 19.24 -28.81 -7.11
N VAL A 11 19.26 -28.41 -8.38
CA VAL A 11 19.19 -29.32 -9.54
C VAL A 11 20.52 -30.05 -9.71
N ASP A 12 21.63 -29.37 -9.39
CA ASP A 12 22.97 -29.96 -9.45
C ASP A 12 23.40 -30.65 -8.14
N GLY A 13 22.73 -30.37 -7.02
CA GLY A 13 22.94 -31.01 -5.74
C GLY A 13 24.17 -30.51 -5.00
N ASP A 14 24.66 -29.30 -5.32
CA ASP A 14 25.85 -28.71 -4.70
C ASP A 14 25.56 -28.11 -3.31
N GLY A 15 24.30 -28.02 -2.91
CA GLY A 15 23.83 -27.49 -1.63
C GLY A 15 23.65 -25.97 -1.61
N VAL A 16 23.69 -25.31 -2.77
CA VAL A 16 23.55 -23.87 -2.95
C VAL A 16 22.61 -23.58 -4.12
N LEU A 17 21.59 -22.75 -3.89
CA LEU A 17 20.77 -22.26 -4.99
C LEU A 17 21.51 -21.10 -5.68
N SER A 18 21.96 -21.39 -6.89
CA SER A 18 22.61 -20.45 -7.79
C SER A 18 21.59 -19.56 -8.52
N MET A 19 22.05 -18.42 -9.05
CA MET A 19 21.20 -17.55 -9.87
C MET A 19 20.58 -18.30 -11.05
N TYR A 20 21.32 -19.24 -11.62
CA TYR A 20 20.89 -20.01 -12.78
C TYR A 20 19.68 -20.90 -12.45
N GLU A 21 19.71 -21.60 -11.32
CA GLU A 21 18.58 -22.44 -10.91
C GLU A 21 17.35 -21.60 -10.59
N LEU A 22 17.54 -20.46 -9.92
CA LEU A 22 16.44 -19.53 -9.65
C LEU A 22 15.81 -18.98 -10.94
N GLU A 23 16.64 -18.58 -11.90
CA GLU A 23 16.19 -18.10 -13.21
C GLU A 23 15.44 -19.20 -13.97
N TYR A 24 15.97 -20.42 -13.96
CA TYR A 24 15.35 -21.59 -14.60
C TYR A 24 13.92 -21.84 -14.10
N PHE A 25 13.69 -21.86 -12.79
CA PHE A 25 12.33 -22.03 -12.25
C PHE A 25 11.45 -20.81 -12.52
N TYR A 26 12.01 -19.60 -12.46
CA TYR A 26 11.25 -18.38 -12.68
C TYR A 26 10.80 -18.22 -14.14
N GLU A 27 11.59 -18.66 -15.11
CA GLU A 27 11.23 -18.65 -16.53
C GLU A 27 9.90 -19.38 -16.77
N GLU A 28 9.71 -20.55 -16.16
CA GLU A 28 8.45 -21.29 -16.26
C GLU A 28 7.27 -20.52 -15.62
N GLN A 29 7.53 -19.83 -14.50
CA GLN A 29 6.52 -19.02 -13.83
C GLN A 29 6.10 -17.81 -14.68
N CYS A 30 7.05 -17.15 -15.34
CA CYS A 30 6.79 -16.09 -16.31
C CYS A 30 5.86 -16.57 -17.43
N GLU A 31 6.16 -17.71 -18.07
CA GLU A 31 5.30 -18.23 -19.13
C GLU A 31 3.87 -18.52 -18.64
N ARG A 32 3.72 -18.98 -17.40
CA ARG A 32 2.38 -19.24 -16.82
C ARG A 32 1.65 -17.93 -16.53
N MET A 33 2.33 -16.90 -16.02
CA MET A 33 1.77 -15.56 -15.83
C MET A 33 1.32 -14.94 -17.16
N GLU A 34 2.15 -15.03 -18.19
CA GLU A 34 1.85 -14.50 -19.53
C GLU A 34 0.60 -15.16 -20.12
N ARG A 35 0.42 -16.47 -19.93
CA ARG A 35 -0.80 -17.20 -20.36
C ARG A 35 -2.06 -16.70 -19.66
N MET A 36 -1.92 -16.15 -18.44
CA MET A 36 -3.01 -15.53 -17.68
C MET A 36 -3.18 -14.03 -18.01
N GLY A 37 -2.33 -13.47 -18.88
CA GLY A 37 -2.33 -12.05 -19.23
C GLY A 37 -1.69 -11.15 -18.16
N ILE A 38 -0.88 -11.73 -17.28
CA ILE A 38 -0.14 -11.02 -16.23
C ILE A 38 1.28 -10.79 -16.74
N GLU A 39 1.76 -9.54 -16.69
CA GLU A 39 3.13 -9.19 -17.04
C GLU A 39 4.06 -9.55 -15.86
N PRO A 40 5.02 -10.48 -16.03
CA PRO A 40 5.91 -10.87 -14.94
C PRO A 40 6.94 -9.78 -14.66
N LEU A 41 7.37 -9.69 -13.39
CA LEU A 41 8.47 -8.82 -12.98
C LEU A 41 9.79 -9.28 -13.63
N PRO A 42 10.70 -8.37 -14.03
CA PRO A 42 12.03 -8.76 -14.48
C PRO A 42 12.76 -9.58 -13.42
N PHE A 43 13.45 -10.65 -13.83
CA PHE A 43 14.13 -11.57 -12.91
C PHE A 43 15.11 -10.86 -11.97
N GLN A 44 15.81 -9.83 -12.46
CA GLN A 44 16.75 -9.07 -11.64
C GLN A 44 16.08 -8.38 -10.44
N ASP A 45 14.88 -7.85 -10.63
CA ASP A 45 14.14 -7.15 -9.57
C ASP A 45 13.55 -8.16 -8.57
N LEU A 46 13.00 -9.27 -9.08
CA LEU A 46 12.54 -10.39 -8.25
C LEU A 46 13.69 -10.95 -7.41
N LEU A 47 14.84 -11.16 -8.03
CA LEU A 47 16.03 -11.68 -7.36
C LEU A 47 16.47 -10.74 -6.24
N CYS A 48 16.47 -9.43 -6.45
CA CYS A 48 16.74 -8.47 -5.39
C CYS A 48 15.76 -8.65 -4.21
N GLN A 49 14.45 -8.73 -4.50
CA GLN A 49 13.42 -8.95 -3.48
C GLN A 49 13.66 -10.26 -2.71
N MET A 50 14.01 -11.34 -3.40
CA MET A 50 14.27 -12.64 -2.77
C MET A 50 15.56 -12.64 -1.94
N LEU A 51 16.60 -11.92 -2.38
CA LEU A 51 17.83 -11.76 -1.60
C LEU A 51 17.61 -10.91 -0.35
N ASP A 52 16.78 -9.88 -0.42
CA ASP A 52 16.40 -9.07 0.74
C ASP A 52 15.52 -9.85 1.72
N LEU A 53 14.69 -10.76 1.22
CA LEU A 53 13.87 -11.66 2.02
C LEU A 53 14.74 -12.69 2.77
N VAL A 54 15.66 -13.34 2.06
CA VAL A 54 16.44 -14.47 2.59
C VAL A 54 17.66 -14.00 3.39
N LYS A 55 18.28 -12.89 2.98
CA LYS A 55 19.53 -12.34 3.53
C LYS A 55 20.61 -13.42 3.69
N PRO A 56 21.09 -13.97 2.56
CA PRO A 56 22.10 -15.03 2.60
C PRO A 56 23.41 -14.51 3.22
N GLU A 57 24.15 -15.41 3.87
CA GLU A 57 25.44 -15.06 4.47
C GLU A 57 26.50 -14.73 3.40
N SER A 58 26.41 -15.38 2.23
CA SER A 58 27.27 -15.13 1.08
C SER A 58 26.44 -14.57 -0.09
N THR A 59 26.89 -13.47 -0.67
CA THR A 59 26.21 -12.82 -1.80
C THR A 59 26.05 -13.78 -2.98
N GLY A 60 24.83 -13.88 -3.50
CA GLY A 60 24.50 -14.70 -4.68
C GLY A 60 24.54 -16.21 -4.46
N LYS A 61 24.58 -16.66 -3.20
CA LYS A 61 24.54 -18.09 -2.83
C LYS A 61 23.52 -18.30 -1.73
N ILE A 62 22.37 -18.90 -2.06
CA ILE A 62 21.34 -19.18 -1.07
C ILE A 62 21.49 -20.62 -0.59
N THR A 63 21.80 -20.80 0.69
CA THR A 63 21.92 -22.14 1.29
C THR A 63 20.64 -22.53 2.01
N LEU A 64 20.50 -23.83 2.28
CA LEU A 64 19.42 -24.35 3.13
C LEU A 64 19.41 -23.68 4.52
N SER A 65 20.58 -23.34 5.06
CA SER A 65 20.71 -22.66 6.34
C SER A 65 20.13 -21.25 6.30
N ASP A 66 20.33 -20.53 5.20
CA ASP A 66 19.78 -19.17 5.01
C ASP A 66 18.25 -19.20 4.98
N LEU A 67 17.67 -20.14 4.22
CA LEU A 67 16.22 -20.33 4.15
C LEU A 67 15.59 -20.75 5.48
N LYS A 68 16.29 -21.58 6.27
CA LYS A 68 15.84 -21.92 7.63
C LYS A 68 15.89 -20.71 8.57
N ARG A 69 16.84 -19.79 8.38
CA ARG A 69 17.04 -18.61 9.23
C ARG A 69 16.05 -17.48 8.93
N CYS A 70 15.68 -17.27 7.67
CA CYS A 70 14.83 -16.15 7.27
C CYS A 70 13.37 -16.27 7.76
N ARG A 71 12.92 -17.47 8.17
CA ARG A 71 11.54 -17.80 8.60
C ARG A 71 10.44 -17.55 7.54
N MET A 72 10.80 -16.99 6.39
CA MET A 72 9.90 -16.67 5.27
C MET A 72 10.15 -17.56 4.04
N ALA A 73 10.80 -18.72 4.23
CA ALA A 73 11.11 -19.66 3.14
C ALA A 73 9.87 -20.14 2.36
N HIS A 74 8.68 -20.12 2.97
CA HIS A 74 7.45 -20.47 2.28
C HIS A 74 7.10 -19.48 1.17
N ILE A 75 7.27 -18.17 1.40
CA ILE A 75 7.09 -17.14 0.36
C ILE A 75 8.13 -17.33 -0.73
N PHE A 76 9.40 -17.53 -0.36
CA PHE A 76 10.47 -17.80 -1.33
C PHE A 76 10.12 -18.98 -2.24
N PHE A 77 9.65 -20.09 -1.67
CA PHE A 77 9.27 -21.26 -2.46
C PHE A 77 8.01 -21.03 -3.30
N ASP A 78 7.01 -20.35 -2.77
CA ASP A 78 5.79 -20.06 -3.52
C ASP A 78 6.10 -19.22 -4.77
N THR A 79 7.02 -18.26 -4.68
CA THR A 79 7.51 -17.45 -5.81
C THR A 79 8.00 -18.29 -6.99
N PHE A 80 8.78 -19.34 -6.73
CA PHE A 80 9.43 -20.11 -7.79
C PHE A 80 8.64 -21.34 -8.28
N PHE A 81 7.71 -21.94 -7.52
CA PHE A 81 6.99 -23.15 -7.97
C PHE A 81 5.47 -23.09 -7.82
N ASN A 82 4.93 -22.16 -7.05
CA ASN A 82 3.50 -22.12 -6.75
C ASN A 82 2.89 -20.78 -7.16
N LEU A 83 2.57 -20.68 -8.45
CA LEU A 83 2.02 -19.46 -9.02
C LEU A 83 0.74 -18.99 -8.32
N GLU A 84 -0.16 -19.91 -7.97
CA GLU A 84 -1.42 -19.58 -7.29
C GLU A 84 -1.15 -18.88 -5.97
N LYS A 85 -0.30 -19.46 -5.12
CA LYS A 85 0.07 -18.86 -3.85
C LYS A 85 0.93 -17.61 -3.99
N TYR A 86 1.80 -17.55 -4.99
CA TYR A 86 2.59 -16.36 -5.27
C TYR A 86 1.67 -15.16 -5.57
N LEU A 87 0.65 -15.34 -6.41
CA LEU A 87 -0.31 -14.29 -6.72
C LEU A 87 -1.13 -13.88 -5.49
N ASP A 88 -1.49 -14.82 -4.62
CA ASP A 88 -2.14 -14.50 -3.35
C ASP A 88 -1.26 -13.64 -2.45
N HIS A 89 0.05 -13.91 -2.38
CA HIS A 89 0.99 -13.12 -1.56
C HIS A 89 1.24 -11.72 -2.14
N GLU A 90 1.33 -11.60 -3.47
CA GLU A 90 1.46 -10.30 -4.16
C GLU A 90 0.26 -9.38 -3.93
N GLN A 91 -0.95 -9.96 -3.89
CA GLN A 91 -2.17 -9.20 -3.62
C GLN A 91 -2.40 -8.91 -2.12
N ARG A 92 -1.63 -9.58 -1.24
CA ARG A 92 -1.78 -9.43 0.21
C ARG A 92 -1.05 -8.16 0.66
N ASP A 93 -1.81 -7.26 1.28
CA ASP A 93 -1.29 -5.99 1.79
C ASP A 93 -0.03 -6.21 2.68
N PRO A 94 1.07 -5.47 2.46
CA PRO A 94 2.28 -5.52 3.29
C PRO A 94 2.01 -5.39 4.80
N PHE A 95 0.96 -4.66 5.19
CA PHE A 95 0.53 -4.46 6.57
C PHE A 95 -0.32 -5.63 7.12
N ALA A 96 -0.82 -6.53 6.27
CA ALA A 96 -1.62 -7.68 6.70
C ALA A 96 -0.76 -8.78 7.35
N VAL A 97 0.50 -8.94 6.93
CA VAL A 97 1.41 -9.94 7.52
C VAL A 97 1.81 -9.57 8.95
N GLN A 98 1.84 -8.28 9.30
CA GLN A 98 2.04 -7.83 10.68
C GLN A 98 0.90 -8.23 11.63
N LYS A 99 -0.33 -8.40 11.11
CA LYS A 99 -1.51 -8.78 11.92
C LYS A 99 -1.48 -10.24 12.37
N ASP A 100 -0.91 -11.14 11.58
CA ASP A 100 -0.98 -12.59 11.83
C ASP A 100 -0.01 -13.09 12.92
N ILE A 101 0.97 -12.28 13.37
CA ILE A 101 1.95 -12.71 14.39
C ILE A 101 1.47 -12.45 15.83
N GLY A 102 0.37 -11.70 16.02
CA GLY A 102 -0.36 -11.67 17.29
C GLY A 102 -1.09 -10.37 17.58
N SER A 103 -2.37 -10.28 17.25
CA SER A 103 -3.33 -9.50 18.05
C SER A 103 -4.75 -9.83 17.61
N GLU A 104 -5.62 -9.98 18.61
CA GLU A 104 -7.07 -9.87 18.51
C GLU A 104 -7.44 -8.63 17.68
N CYS A 105 -8.49 -8.77 16.85
CA CYS A 105 -9.28 -7.75 16.17
C CYS A 105 -8.54 -6.47 15.70
N PRO A 106 -8.48 -6.16 14.39
CA PRO A 106 -7.89 -4.91 13.92
C PRO A 106 -8.45 -3.70 14.68
N GLU A 107 -7.61 -3.04 15.49
CA GLU A 107 -7.93 -1.68 15.88
C GLU A 107 -8.06 -0.84 14.59
N PRO A 108 -9.05 0.07 14.53
CA PRO A 108 -9.21 0.96 13.39
C PRO A 108 -7.89 1.72 13.16
N SER A 109 -7.53 1.86 11.88
CA SER A 109 -6.33 2.59 11.47
C SER A 109 -6.38 4.03 11.98
N ASP A 110 -5.23 4.69 12.13
CA ASP A 110 -5.19 6.10 12.55
C ASP A 110 -6.00 7.01 11.60
N TRP A 111 -6.07 6.64 10.31
CA TRP A 111 -6.95 7.28 9.33
C TRP A 111 -8.43 7.02 9.57
N ASP A 112 -8.81 5.81 9.97
CA ASP A 112 -10.21 5.46 10.28
C ASP A 112 -10.68 6.23 11.52
N LYS A 113 -9.80 6.38 12.52
CA LYS A 113 -10.04 7.18 13.73
C LYS A 113 -10.25 8.65 13.37
N TYR A 114 -9.30 9.25 12.65
CA TYR A 114 -9.41 10.65 12.21
C TYR A 114 -10.64 10.90 11.34
N ALA A 115 -10.92 10.03 10.36
CA ALA A 115 -12.10 10.16 9.51
C ALA A 115 -13.42 10.08 10.31
N SER A 116 -13.47 9.21 11.33
CA SER A 116 -14.63 9.12 12.21
C SER A 116 -14.82 10.37 13.08
N GLU A 117 -13.74 10.92 13.61
CA GLU A 117 -13.77 12.13 14.45
C GLU A 117 -14.21 13.36 13.64
N GLU A 118 -13.61 13.58 12.46
CA GLU A 118 -13.99 14.72 11.60
C GLU A 118 -15.44 14.60 11.10
N TYR A 119 -15.89 13.37 10.78
CA TYR A 119 -17.28 13.12 10.41
C TYR A 119 -18.23 13.46 11.56
N GLU A 120 -17.90 13.05 12.79
CA GLU A 120 -18.72 13.35 13.98
C GLU A 120 -18.77 14.85 14.29
N ILE A 121 -17.65 15.57 14.09
CA ILE A 121 -17.59 17.03 14.21
C ILE A 121 -18.51 17.70 13.18
N LEU A 122 -18.42 17.32 11.90
CA LEU A 122 -19.26 17.85 10.82
C LEU A 122 -20.76 17.59 11.06
N VAL A 123 -21.13 16.39 11.50
CA VAL A 123 -22.51 16.04 11.84
C VAL A 123 -23.02 16.87 13.01
N ALA A 124 -22.18 17.10 14.04
CA ALA A 124 -22.54 17.94 15.17
C ALA A 124 -22.71 19.42 14.76
N GLU A 125 -21.85 19.95 13.90
CA GLU A 125 -21.97 21.31 13.35
C GLU A 125 -23.22 21.48 12.48
N GLU A 126 -23.56 20.50 11.63
CA GLU A 126 -24.78 20.51 10.82
C GLU A 126 -26.03 20.48 11.70
N THR A 127 -26.05 19.64 12.73
CA THR A 127 -27.15 19.56 13.70
C THR A 127 -27.29 20.86 14.51
N ALA A 128 -26.18 21.50 14.89
CA ALA A 128 -26.21 22.79 15.59
C ALA A 128 -26.66 23.94 14.67
N ASN A 129 -26.27 23.91 13.39
CA ASN A 129 -26.67 24.89 12.40
C ASN A 129 -28.15 24.76 12.01
N GLU A 130 -28.69 23.52 11.95
CA GLU A 130 -30.13 23.26 11.79
C GLU A 130 -30.94 23.77 12.98
N GLN A 131 -30.46 23.59 14.22
CA GLN A 131 -31.11 24.14 15.43
C GLN A 131 -31.13 25.67 15.46
N LEU A 132 -30.15 26.34 14.85
CA LEU A 132 -30.16 27.79 14.69
C LEU A 132 -31.12 28.25 13.57
N HIS A 133 -31.31 27.43 12.53
CA HIS A 133 -32.23 27.74 11.42
C HIS A 133 -33.71 27.51 11.78
N GLU A 134 -34.03 26.56 12.68
CA GLU A 134 -35.40 26.36 13.18
C GLU A 134 -35.84 27.40 14.24
N GLY A 135 -34.95 28.30 14.67
CA GLY A 135 -35.25 29.33 15.68
C GLY A 135 -35.74 30.69 15.17
N THR A 136 -35.90 30.89 13.86
CA THR A 136 -36.18 32.23 13.29
C THR A 136 -37.34 32.24 12.29
N PHE A 137 -38.41 31.50 12.58
CA PHE A 137 -39.67 31.63 11.86
C PHE A 137 -40.79 31.98 12.84
N ASP A 138 -41.00 33.28 13.06
CA ASP A 138 -42.34 33.88 13.14
C ASP A 138 -42.24 35.42 13.15
N ASP A 139 -42.98 36.02 12.21
CA ASP A 139 -43.43 37.41 11.98
C ASP A 139 -43.07 38.52 13.00
N ASP A 140 -42.59 39.68 12.52
CA ASP A 140 -43.45 40.86 12.33
C ASP A 140 -42.73 42.13 11.79
N TYR A 141 -43.51 42.93 11.07
CA TYR A 141 -43.24 44.16 10.32
C TYR A 141 -42.51 45.31 11.06
N GLU A 142 -41.68 46.07 10.34
CA GLU A 142 -41.88 47.53 10.08
C GLU A 142 -40.77 48.09 9.16
N ALA A 143 -41.19 48.95 8.23
CA ALA A 143 -40.37 49.54 7.19
C ALA A 143 -39.69 50.83 7.66
N GLU A 144 -38.35 50.93 7.60
CA GLU A 144 -37.67 52.23 7.58
C GLU A 144 -36.50 52.26 6.59
N GLU A 145 -36.30 53.46 6.04
CA GLU A 145 -35.74 53.79 4.73
C GLU A 145 -34.28 53.39 4.46
N LEU A 146 -34.02 52.92 3.23
CA LEU A 146 -32.69 52.76 2.66
C LEU A 146 -32.05 54.12 2.35
N GLN A 147 -30.92 54.42 3.00
CA GLN A 147 -29.98 55.45 2.55
C GLN A 147 -28.74 54.79 1.93
N VAL A 148 -28.58 54.99 0.62
CA VAL A 148 -27.37 54.66 -0.16
C VAL A 148 -26.50 55.91 -0.25
N PRO A 149 -25.22 55.83 0.14
CA PRO A 149 -24.14 56.17 -0.81
C PRO A 149 -22.88 55.30 -0.57
N GLY A 150 -22.06 54.88 -1.53
CA GLY A 150 -21.89 55.13 -2.95
C GLY A 150 -20.55 54.50 -3.38
N GLU A 151 -20.44 54.18 -4.67
CA GLU A 151 -19.21 53.85 -5.42
C GLU A 151 -18.70 52.39 -5.41
N ILE A 152 -19.09 51.71 -6.49
CA ILE A 152 -18.55 50.43 -6.98
C ILE A 152 -17.38 50.77 -7.91
N GLY A 153 -16.19 50.19 -7.69
CA GLY A 153 -15.04 50.41 -8.57
C GLY A 153 -13.94 49.35 -8.44
N ASN A 154 -14.02 48.35 -9.31
CA ASN A 154 -13.02 47.31 -9.61
C ASN A 154 -11.55 47.68 -9.34
N LYS A 155 -10.81 46.75 -8.71
CA LYS A 155 -9.40 46.48 -9.02
C LYS A 155 -8.98 45.08 -8.57
N MET A 156 -9.44 44.09 -9.33
CA MET A 156 -8.62 42.90 -9.61
C MET A 156 -7.34 43.43 -10.26
N GLU A 157 -6.19 43.36 -9.58
CA GLU A 157 -4.82 43.40 -10.13
C GLU A 157 -3.80 43.72 -9.02
N LYS A 158 -3.39 42.71 -8.22
CA LYS A 158 -2.01 42.61 -7.73
C LYS A 158 -1.72 41.25 -7.06
N LEU A 159 -1.53 40.21 -7.86
CA LEU A 159 -0.73 39.05 -7.46
C LEU A 159 0.45 38.98 -8.43
N VAL A 160 1.48 39.76 -8.12
CA VAL A 160 2.77 39.69 -8.80
C VAL A 160 3.62 38.73 -7.99
N ILE A 161 3.86 37.55 -8.58
CA ILE A 161 4.82 36.56 -8.11
C ILE A 161 6.21 37.16 -8.38
N THR A 162 7.00 37.41 -7.33
CA THR A 162 8.40 37.84 -7.47
C THR A 162 9.32 36.63 -7.36
N ASP A 163 9.88 36.28 -8.51
CA ASP A 163 11.20 35.70 -8.79
C ASP A 163 11.60 34.32 -8.22
N LEU A 164 11.49 33.31 -9.10
CA LEU A 164 12.55 32.34 -9.34
C LEU A 164 13.52 32.91 -10.40
N SER A 165 14.80 33.08 -10.07
CA SER A 165 15.89 32.75 -11.00
C SER A 165 17.27 32.71 -10.32
N ALA A 166 17.97 31.60 -10.60
CA ALA A 166 19.41 31.34 -10.58
C ALA A 166 20.13 31.21 -9.23
#